data_AF-A0A7C3FSM2-F1
#
_entry.id   AF-A0A7C3FSM2-F1
#
_cell.length_a   1.000
_cell.length_b   1.000
_cell.length_c   1.000
_cell.angle_alpha   90.00
_cell.angle_beta   90.00
_cell.angle_gamma   90.00
#
_symmetry.space_group_name_H-M   'P 1'
#
loop_
_entity.id
_entity.type
_entity.pdbx_description
1 polymer ?
#
loop_
_entity_poly.entity_id
_entity_poly.type
_entity_poly.pdbx_seq_one_letter_code
_entity_poly.pdbx_strand_id
1 'polypeptide(L)'
;MKWVNALIMLLFIALMLYATSGLPGHADPQAPANVHVSPTYIEDSVEDTHTPNIVTAVLADYRGYDTLGETVVIFTAGLACVLILMRRKAGDKGTLSEHHRSGHM
;
A
#
# COMPACT_ATOMS: atom_id res chain seq x y z
N MET A 1 -28.76 0.76 12.27
CA MET A 1 -27.63 0.66 11.32
C MET A 1 -26.28 0.95 11.97
N LYS A 2 -26.03 2.10 12.60
CA LYS A 2 -24.71 2.42 13.23
C LYS A 2 -24.26 1.39 14.28
N TRP A 3 -25.18 0.90 15.13
CA TRP A 3 -24.91 -0.12 16.12
C TRP A 3 -24.56 -1.50 15.53
N VAL A 4 -25.13 -1.84 14.36
CA VAL A 4 -24.78 -3.07 13.64
C VAL A 4 -23.36 -2.96 13.07
N ASN A 5 -23.00 -1.82 12.47
CA ASN A 5 -21.64 -1.58 11.99
C ASN A 5 -20.61 -1.62 13.14
N ALA A 6 -20.96 -1.05 14.30
CA ALA A 6 -20.11 -1.08 15.49
C ALA A 6 -19.89 -2.52 15.99
N LEU A 7 -20.94 -3.34 16.02
CA LEU A 7 -20.85 -4.76 16.37
C LEU A 7 -19.92 -5.52 15.41
N ILE A 8 -20.07 -5.29 14.09
CA ILE A 8 -19.23 -5.94 13.07
C ILE A 8 -17.75 -5.56 13.27
N MET A 9 -17.45 -4.27 13.50
CA MET A 9 -16.07 -3.83 13.77
C MET A 9 -15.50 -4.46 15.04
N LEU A 10 -16.31 -4.54 16.10
CA LEU A 10 -15.87 -5.16 17.36
C LEU A 10 -15.57 -6.65 17.17
N LEU A 11 -16.42 -7.37 16.43
CA LEU A 11 -16.20 -8.77 16.09
C LEU A 11 -14.93 -8.96 15.25
N PHE A 12 -14.68 -8.08 14.29
CA PHE A 12 -13.45 -8.11 13.49
C PHE A 12 -12.21 -7.87 14.36
N ILE A 13 -12.24 -6.92 15.28
CA ILE A 13 -11.14 -6.67 16.23
C ILE A 13 -10.91 -7.91 17.11
N ALA A 14 -11.98 -8.50 17.66
CA ALA A 14 -11.88 -9.71 18.46
C ALA A 14 -11.29 -10.88 17.67
N LEU A 15 -11.65 -11.03 16.39
CA LEU A 15 -11.08 -12.01 15.49
C LEU A 15 -9.57 -11.77 15.26
N MET A 16 -9.16 -10.51 15.00
CA MET A 16 -7.76 -10.16 14.83
C MET A 16 -6.95 -10.45 16.10
N LEU A 17 -7.50 -10.12 17.28
CA LEU A 17 -6.86 -10.43 18.57
C LEU A 17 -6.81 -11.93 18.85
N TYR A 18 -7.81 -12.71 18.42
CA TYR A 18 -7.74 -14.16 18.50
C TYR A 18 -6.65 -14.71 17.56
N ALA A 19 -6.51 -14.18 16.36
CA ALA A 19 -5.48 -14.63 15.42
C ALA A 19 -4.05 -14.43 15.95
N THR A 20 -3.80 -13.42 16.81
CA THR A 20 -2.47 -13.20 17.38
C THR A 20 -2.05 -14.32 18.34
N SER A 21 -2.98 -15.09 18.92
CA SER A 21 -2.62 -16.23 19.77
C SER A 21 -2.00 -17.39 18.97
N GLY A 22 -2.10 -17.37 17.65
CA GLY A 22 -1.44 -18.34 16.76
C GLY A 22 -0.03 -17.94 16.33
N LEU A 23 0.45 -16.75 16.70
CA LEU A 23 1.81 -16.30 16.36
C LEU A 23 2.85 -16.96 17.26
N PRO A 24 4.08 -17.20 16.76
CA PRO A 24 5.20 -17.63 17.59
C PRO A 24 5.43 -16.70 18.78
N GLY A 25 6.04 -17.24 19.84
CA GLY A 25 6.45 -16.45 21.00
C GLY A 25 7.39 -15.31 20.59
N HIS A 26 7.37 -14.22 21.36
CA HIS A 26 8.29 -13.12 21.13
C HIS A 26 9.75 -13.61 21.26
N ALA A 27 10.59 -13.26 20.29
CA ALA A 27 11.99 -13.69 20.21
C ALA A 27 12.21 -15.22 20.19
N ASP A 28 11.20 -16.00 19.78
CA ASP A 28 11.34 -17.45 19.63
C ASP A 28 12.36 -17.80 18.53
N PRO A 29 13.50 -18.45 18.86
CA PRO A 29 14.49 -18.85 17.87
C PRO A 29 13.94 -19.90 16.89
N GLN A 30 12.90 -20.63 17.28
CA GLN A 30 12.25 -21.65 16.46
C GLN A 30 11.05 -21.10 15.67
N ALA A 31 10.83 -19.78 15.69
CA ALA A 31 9.82 -19.17 14.85
C ALA A 31 10.07 -19.53 13.36
N PRO A 32 9.04 -19.92 12.59
CA PRO A 32 9.20 -20.36 11.21
C PRO A 32 9.97 -19.37 10.33
N ALA A 33 9.79 -18.06 10.52
CA ALA A 33 10.54 -17.04 9.80
C ALA A 33 12.06 -17.15 10.03
N ASN A 34 12.48 -17.39 11.27
CA ASN A 34 13.87 -17.45 11.69
C ASN A 34 14.59 -18.71 11.20
N VAL A 35 13.89 -19.84 11.15
CA VAL A 35 14.48 -21.13 10.77
C VAL A 35 14.37 -21.46 9.29
N HIS A 36 13.38 -20.89 8.58
CA HIS A 36 13.10 -21.28 7.20
C HIS A 36 13.62 -20.28 6.16
N VAL A 37 13.41 -18.97 6.37
CA VAL A 37 13.70 -17.96 5.33
C VAL A 37 14.86 -17.04 5.69
N SER A 38 15.02 -16.71 6.98
CA SER A 38 16.12 -15.85 7.43
C SER A 38 17.52 -16.38 7.07
N PRO A 39 17.83 -17.70 7.22
CA PRO A 39 19.17 -18.20 6.91
C PRO A 39 19.55 -17.95 5.45
N THR A 40 18.68 -18.32 4.51
CA THR A 40 18.87 -18.07 3.06
C THR A 40 19.08 -16.59 2.75
N TYR A 41 18.27 -15.69 3.32
CA TYR A 41 18.45 -14.26 3.08
C TYR A 41 19.74 -13.68 3.70
N ILE A 42 20.28 -14.29 4.75
CA ILE A 42 21.51 -13.82 5.41
C ILE A 42 22.74 -14.38 4.71
N GLU A 43 22.72 -15.65 4.34
CA GLU A 43 23.87 -16.38 3.79
C GLU A 43 24.02 -16.13 2.29
N ASP A 44 22.92 -16.13 1.54
CA ASP A 44 22.96 -16.23 0.08
C ASP A 44 22.72 -14.89 -0.64
N SER A 45 22.25 -13.83 0.05
CA SER A 45 21.81 -12.58 -0.61
C SER A 45 22.87 -11.91 -1.49
N VAL A 46 24.14 -11.94 -1.07
CA VAL A 46 25.22 -11.29 -1.82
C VAL A 46 25.58 -12.11 -3.07
N GLU A 47 25.51 -13.43 -2.96
CA GLU A 47 25.75 -14.35 -4.07
C GLU A 47 24.63 -14.25 -5.11
N ASP A 48 23.38 -14.30 -4.65
CA ASP A 48 22.19 -14.35 -5.51
C ASP A 48 21.89 -13.01 -6.20
N THR A 49 22.11 -11.89 -5.52
CA THR A 49 21.63 -10.57 -6.00
C THR A 49 22.73 -9.54 -6.19
N HIS A 50 23.98 -9.88 -5.86
CA HIS A 50 25.13 -8.97 -5.90
C HIS A 50 24.94 -7.67 -5.10
N THR A 51 23.99 -7.67 -4.15
CA THR A 51 23.66 -6.51 -3.32
C THR A 51 24.08 -6.77 -1.87
N PRO A 52 24.98 -5.95 -1.28
CA PRO A 52 25.45 -6.17 0.08
C PRO A 52 24.39 -5.84 1.16
N ASN A 53 23.31 -5.16 0.79
CA ASN A 53 22.21 -4.84 1.69
C ASN A 53 21.10 -5.90 1.58
N ILE A 54 21.00 -6.74 2.61
CA ILE A 54 19.98 -7.81 2.69
C ILE A 54 18.56 -7.28 2.56
N VAL A 55 18.24 -6.11 3.16
CA VAL A 55 16.89 -5.54 3.09
C VAL A 55 16.55 -5.16 1.65
N THR A 56 17.47 -4.50 0.96
CA THR A 56 17.29 -4.16 -0.46
C THR A 56 17.16 -5.43 -1.31
N ALA A 57 18.03 -6.42 -1.09
CA ALA A 57 17.97 -7.70 -1.81
C ALA A 57 16.61 -8.41 -1.61
N VAL A 58 16.09 -8.42 -0.38
CA VAL A 58 14.77 -9.01 -0.11
C VAL A 58 13.65 -8.23 -0.79
N LEU A 59 13.62 -6.91 -0.69
CA LEU A 59 12.52 -6.10 -1.24
C LEU A 59 12.55 -6.03 -2.77
N ALA A 60 13.74 -5.87 -3.38
CA ALA A 60 13.87 -5.63 -4.80
C ALA A 60 14.02 -6.92 -5.63
N ASP A 61 14.77 -7.90 -5.12
CA ASP A 61 15.10 -9.12 -5.87
C ASP A 61 14.21 -10.30 -5.45
N TYR A 62 14.31 -10.77 -4.20
CA TYR A 62 13.54 -11.95 -3.76
C TYR A 62 12.03 -11.70 -3.72
N ARG A 63 11.59 -10.51 -3.32
CA ARG A 63 10.17 -10.12 -3.18
C ARG A 63 9.82 -8.90 -4.03
N GLY A 64 10.50 -8.74 -5.16
CA GLY A 64 10.29 -7.61 -6.08
C GLY A 64 8.85 -7.44 -6.55
N TYR A 65 8.07 -8.52 -6.64
CA TYR A 65 6.64 -8.45 -7.00
C TYR A 65 5.79 -7.70 -5.96
N ASP A 66 6.09 -7.85 -4.66
CA ASP A 66 5.35 -7.15 -3.61
C ASP A 66 5.60 -5.63 -3.73
N THR A 67 6.87 -5.22 -3.90
CA THR A 67 7.25 -3.80 -4.08
C THR A 67 6.80 -3.24 -5.43
N LEU A 68 6.74 -4.04 -6.50
CA LEU A 68 6.14 -3.65 -7.77
C LEU A 68 4.65 -3.34 -7.58
N GLY A 69 3.94 -4.19 -6.84
CA GLY A 69 2.54 -3.97 -6.47
C GLY A 69 2.34 -2.67 -5.69
N GLU A 70 3.16 -2.42 -4.67
CA GLU A 70 3.16 -1.16 -3.91
C GLU A 70 3.36 0.05 -4.82
N THR A 71 4.34 -0.03 -5.73
CA THR A 71 4.62 1.04 -6.71
C THR A 71 3.43 1.29 -7.63
N VAL A 72 2.78 0.24 -8.12
CA VAL A 72 1.57 0.35 -8.97
C VAL A 72 0.42 1.00 -8.21
N VAL A 73 0.21 0.64 -6.94
CA VAL A 73 -0.85 1.24 -6.10
C VAL A 73 -0.59 2.73 -5.90
N ILE A 74 0.62 3.12 -5.50
CA ILE A 74 0.98 4.53 -5.26
C ILE A 74 0.89 5.32 -6.58
N PHE A 75 1.41 4.78 -7.67
CA PHE A 75 1.32 5.39 -8.99
C PHE A 75 -0.14 5.62 -9.41
N THR A 76 -0.98 4.61 -9.25
CA THR A 76 -2.42 4.69 -9.57
C THR A 76 -3.13 5.74 -8.72
N ALA A 77 -2.84 5.79 -7.42
CA ALA A 77 -3.38 6.80 -6.52
C ALA A 77 -2.95 8.22 -6.92
N GLY A 78 -1.67 8.41 -7.25
CA GLY A 78 -1.12 9.66 -7.75
C GLY A 78 -1.78 10.10 -9.06
N LEU A 79 -1.93 9.18 -10.02
CA LEU A 79 -2.59 9.43 -11.30
C LEU A 79 -4.06 9.82 -11.09
N ALA A 80 -4.79 9.12 -10.23
CA ALA A 80 -6.18 9.44 -9.89
C ALA A 80 -6.30 10.87 -9.32
N CYS A 81 -5.40 11.26 -8.40
CA CYS A 81 -5.34 12.62 -7.87
C CYS A 81 -5.13 13.67 -8.97
N VAL A 82 -4.17 13.44 -9.88
CA VAL A 82 -3.90 14.35 -11.01
C VAL A 82 -5.14 14.51 -11.89
N LEU A 83 -5.78 13.39 -12.27
CA LEU A 83 -6.98 13.42 -13.12
C LEU A 83 -8.15 14.17 -12.47
N ILE A 84 -8.38 13.97 -11.16
CA ILE A 84 -9.41 14.68 -10.40
C ILE A 84 -9.13 16.19 -10.37
N LEU A 85 -7.88 16.59 -10.11
CA LEU A 85 -7.49 18.01 -10.04
C LEU A 85 -7.54 18.69 -11.41
N MET A 86 -7.15 18.00 -12.49
CA MET A 86 -7.23 18.51 -13.86
C MET A 86 -8.69 18.78 -14.28
N ARG A 87 -9.64 17.94 -13.84
CA ARG A 87 -11.08 18.11 -14.16
C ARG A 87 -11.67 19.41 -13.62
N ARG A 88 -11.20 19.94 -12.48
CA ARG A 88 -11.70 21.21 -11.92
C ARG A 88 -11.37 22.43 -12.78
N LYS A 89 -10.27 22.42 -13.54
CA LYS A 89 -9.85 23.57 -14.38
C LYS A 89 -10.65 23.71 -15.68
N ALA A 90 -11.35 22.66 -16.11
CA ALA A 90 -12.17 22.66 -17.33
C ALA A 90 -13.59 23.21 -17.10
N GLY A 91 -14.14 23.10 -15.88
CA GLY A 91 -15.47 23.62 -15.55
C GLY A 91 -15.54 25.14 -15.37
N ASP A 92 -14.41 25.80 -15.16
CA ASP A 92 -14.33 27.24 -14.88
C ASP A 92 -14.25 28.12 -16.15
N LYS A 93 -14.11 27.49 -17.32
CA LYS A 93 -14.06 28.19 -18.62
C LYS A 93 -15.44 28.36 -19.28
N GLY A 94 -16.45 27.62 -18.84
CA GLY A 94 -17.80 27.70 -19.39
C GLY A 94 -18.59 28.92 -18.91
N THR A 95 -18.33 29.41 -17.70
CA THR A 95 -19.04 30.52 -17.07
C THR A 95 -18.54 31.90 -17.51
N LEU A 96 -17.25 32.04 -17.84
CA LEU A 96 -16.69 33.31 -18.33
C LEU A 96 -17.12 33.65 -19.76
N SER A 97 -17.44 32.65 -20.59
CA SER A 97 -17.84 32.89 -21.99
C SER A 97 -19.29 33.37 -22.13
N GLU A 98 -20.20 33.01 -21.22
CA GLU A 98 -21.58 33.51 -21.28
C GLU A 98 -21.71 34.94 -20.79
N HIS A 99 -20.94 35.32 -19.76
CA HIS A 99 -21.03 36.67 -19.19
C HIS A 99 -20.48 37.76 -20.13
N HIS A 100 -19.58 37.40 -21.05
CA HIS A 100 -19.05 38.35 -22.06
C HIS A 100 -20.01 38.54 -23.26
N ARG A 101 -20.98 37.63 -23.49
CA ARG A 101 -21.98 37.78 -24.56
C ARG A 101 -23.22 38.58 -24.14
N SER A 102 -23.52 38.70 -22.85
CA SER A 102 -24.68 39.45 -22.36
C SER A 102 -24.43 40.94 -22.14
N GLY A 103 -23.19 41.42 -22.28
CA GLY A 103 -22.81 42.83 -22.09
C GLY A 103 -22.85 43.69 -23.36
N HIS A 104 -23.32 43.15 -24.48
CA HIS A 104 -23.33 43.82 -25.80
C HIS A 104 -24.73 43.86 -26.45
N MET A 105 -25.81 43.90 -25.64
CA MET A 105 -27.16 44.20 -26.11
C MET A 105 -27.72 45.41 -25.38
#